data_AF-A0A938SLR9-F1
#
_entry.id   AF-A0A938SLR9-F1
#
_cell.length_a   1.000
_cell.length_b   1.000
_cell.length_c   1.000
_cell.angle_alpha   90.00
_cell.angle_beta   90.00
_cell.angle_gamma   90.00
#
_symmetry.space_group_name_H-M   'P 1'
#
loop_
_entity.id
_entity.type
_entity.pdbx_description
1 polymer ?
#
loop_
_entity_poly.entity_id
_entity_poly.type
_entity_poly.pdbx_seq_one_letter_code
_entity_poly.pdbx_strand_id
1 'polypeptide(L)'
;MAAVSIAGLLSIMSLAAADGGNRLTYLDEFCDPYYANLATPRLVTPQWVGEEGVEAVIVLANDDHKDPAHHEKYFRPILQRLKQIDGRAGVSLMTTTVDTTDPQLQTWLREGVTIEAHTTDHPCPCLQGGQFAKARATFESCVDLLATIANARPTAFRMPCCDSMNSVSPRFFVELFNKRTPRG
;
A
#
# COMPACT_ATOMS: atom_id res chain seq x y z
N MET A 1 57.83 50.95 -22.29
CA MET A 1 56.64 50.30 -21.73
C MET A 1 55.65 50.05 -22.87
N ALA A 2 55.45 48.79 -23.23
CA ALA A 2 54.26 48.33 -23.96
C ALA A 2 54.17 46.83 -23.71
N ALA A 3 53.27 46.44 -22.81
CA ALA A 3 53.01 45.05 -22.48
C ALA A 3 52.17 44.41 -23.59
N VAL A 4 52.63 43.29 -24.12
CA VAL A 4 51.88 42.47 -25.07
C VAL A 4 51.02 41.49 -24.26
N SER A 5 49.70 41.72 -24.25
CA SER A 5 48.75 40.80 -23.61
C SER A 5 48.51 39.59 -24.50
N ILE A 6 48.82 38.41 -23.99
CA ILE A 6 48.47 37.11 -24.56
C ILE A 6 47.01 36.82 -24.18
N ALA A 7 46.09 36.91 -25.14
CA ALA A 7 44.70 36.49 -24.96
C ALA A 7 44.60 34.97 -25.21
N GLY A 8 44.55 34.19 -24.14
CA GLY A 8 44.22 32.76 -24.21
C GLY A 8 42.71 32.57 -24.36
N LEU A 9 42.27 31.94 -25.45
CA LEU A 9 40.90 31.42 -25.58
C LEU A 9 40.76 30.21 -24.64
N LEU A 10 40.06 30.38 -23.51
CA LEU A 10 39.48 29.25 -22.79
C LEU A 10 38.18 28.83 -23.51
N SER A 11 38.23 27.73 -24.24
CA SER A 11 37.02 27.00 -24.63
C SER A 11 36.40 26.38 -23.39
N ILE A 12 35.33 27.00 -22.88
CA ILE A 12 34.47 26.41 -21.86
C ILE A 12 33.68 25.28 -22.55
N MET A 13 34.19 24.05 -22.47
CA MET A 13 33.37 22.88 -22.78
C MET A 13 32.30 22.78 -21.69
N SER A 14 31.10 23.25 -21.99
CA SER A 14 29.93 22.96 -21.19
C SER A 14 29.72 21.45 -21.27
N LEU A 15 30.13 20.70 -20.24
CA LEU A 15 29.57 19.39 -19.97
C LEU A 15 28.09 19.65 -19.67
N ALA A 16 27.25 19.67 -20.70
CA ALA A 16 25.86 19.33 -20.53
C ALA A 16 25.89 17.90 -19.99
N ALA A 17 25.74 17.76 -18.67
CA ALA A 17 25.29 16.50 -18.10
C ALA A 17 24.07 16.12 -18.94
N ALA A 18 24.19 15.06 -19.72
CA ALA A 18 23.04 14.50 -20.40
C ALA A 18 22.04 14.21 -19.27
N ASP A 19 21.00 15.05 -19.20
CA ASP A 19 19.89 14.83 -18.29
C ASP A 19 19.47 13.39 -18.55
N GLY A 20 19.61 12.53 -17.54
CA GLY A 20 19.35 11.11 -17.69
C GLY A 20 17.88 10.97 -18.01
N GLY A 21 17.54 10.99 -19.30
CA GLY A 21 16.18 11.19 -19.78
C GLY A 21 15.23 10.32 -18.99
N ASN A 22 14.20 10.96 -18.41
CA ASN A 22 13.28 10.28 -17.51
C ASN A 22 12.68 9.06 -18.21
N ARG A 23 13.16 7.87 -17.86
CA ARG A 23 12.74 6.60 -18.48
C ARG A 23 11.28 6.27 -18.20
N LEU A 24 10.63 7.04 -17.32
CA LEU A 24 9.25 6.88 -16.90
C LEU A 24 8.29 7.83 -17.62
N THR A 25 8.69 8.52 -18.70
CA THR A 25 7.78 9.39 -19.46
C THR A 25 6.55 8.67 -20.02
N TYR A 26 6.61 7.34 -20.16
CA TYR A 26 5.44 6.53 -20.53
C TYR A 26 4.35 6.51 -19.43
N LEU A 27 4.67 6.90 -18.20
CA LEU A 27 3.70 7.11 -17.12
C LEU A 27 3.00 8.48 -17.20
N ASP A 28 3.47 9.38 -18.08
CA ASP A 28 2.86 10.70 -18.26
C ASP A 28 1.58 10.61 -19.12
N GLU A 29 1.36 9.50 -19.82
CA GLU A 29 0.11 9.25 -20.53
C GLU A 29 -1.06 9.11 -19.54
N PHE A 30 -2.10 9.92 -19.75
CA PHE A 30 -3.25 9.93 -18.88
C PHE A 30 -4.03 8.61 -18.98
N CYS A 31 -3.91 7.79 -17.94
CA CYS A 31 -4.72 6.59 -17.72
C CYS A 31 -4.72 5.61 -18.90
N ASP A 32 -3.56 5.23 -19.43
CA ASP A 32 -3.45 4.07 -20.33
C ASP A 32 -3.25 2.78 -19.51
N PRO A 33 -4.27 1.98 -19.19
CA PRO A 33 -4.09 0.72 -18.46
C PRO A 33 -3.32 -0.35 -19.27
N TYR A 34 -3.03 -0.11 -20.55
CA TYR A 34 -2.35 -1.05 -21.44
C TYR A 34 -0.86 -0.71 -21.66
N TYR A 35 -0.31 0.31 -20.97
CA TYR A 35 1.10 0.69 -21.13
C TYR A 35 2.08 -0.47 -20.82
N ALA A 36 1.67 -1.36 -19.91
CA ALA A 36 2.46 -2.52 -19.53
C ALA A 36 2.52 -3.54 -20.67
N ASN A 37 3.74 -3.83 -21.14
CA ASN A 37 4.00 -4.78 -22.21
C ASN A 37 5.19 -5.69 -21.85
N LEU A 38 5.53 -6.63 -22.74
CA LEU A 38 6.60 -7.60 -22.50
C LEU A 38 7.99 -6.98 -22.31
N ALA A 39 8.19 -5.73 -22.75
CA ALA A 39 9.43 -4.98 -22.56
C ALA A 39 9.43 -4.13 -21.28
N THR A 40 8.29 -3.96 -20.58
CA THR A 40 8.24 -3.28 -19.29
C THR A 40 9.04 -4.09 -18.26
N PRO A 41 9.83 -3.44 -17.37
CA PRO A 41 10.52 -4.15 -16.30
C PRO A 41 9.55 -5.04 -15.52
N ARG A 42 9.91 -6.30 -15.34
CA ARG A 42 9.13 -7.20 -14.49
C ARG A 42 9.18 -6.68 -13.06
N LEU A 43 8.03 -6.69 -12.40
CA LEU A 43 7.97 -6.67 -10.94
C LEU A 43 8.55 -8.00 -10.44
N VAL A 44 9.87 -8.03 -10.25
CA VAL A 44 10.58 -9.20 -9.72
C VAL A 44 10.79 -9.02 -8.23
N THR A 45 10.63 -10.10 -7.46
CA THR A 45 11.30 -10.28 -6.15
C THR A 45 12.80 -10.28 -6.46
N PRO A 46 13.46 -9.11 -6.36
CA PRO A 46 13.61 -8.42 -5.08
C PRO A 46 13.25 -6.92 -5.02
N GLN A 47 12.49 -6.34 -5.97
CA GLN A 47 12.11 -4.90 -5.90
C GLN A 47 11.30 -4.52 -4.63
N TRP A 48 10.82 -5.51 -3.87
CA TRP A 48 9.98 -5.41 -2.67
C TRP A 48 10.58 -6.11 -1.43
N VAL A 49 11.47 -7.10 -1.62
CA VAL A 49 12.19 -7.81 -0.56
C VAL A 49 13.62 -8.07 -1.04
N GLY A 50 14.60 -7.47 -0.37
CA GLY A 50 16.02 -7.47 -0.78
C GLY A 50 16.91 -8.45 -0.04
N GLU A 51 16.34 -9.35 0.75
CA GLU A 51 17.10 -10.31 1.55
C GLU A 51 17.76 -11.38 0.66
N GLU A 52 19.05 -11.64 0.90
CA GLU A 52 19.81 -12.65 0.16
C GLU A 52 19.20 -14.04 0.35
N GLY A 53 19.00 -14.76 -0.76
CA GLY A 53 18.43 -16.11 -0.75
C GLY A 53 16.89 -16.18 -0.72
N VAL A 54 16.18 -15.05 -0.67
CA VAL A 54 14.71 -15.05 -0.77
C VAL A 54 14.27 -15.12 -2.23
N GLU A 55 13.65 -16.25 -2.59
CA GLU A 55 13.14 -16.49 -3.95
C GLU A 55 11.64 -16.16 -4.09
N ALA A 56 10.88 -16.18 -2.98
CA ALA A 56 9.44 -15.95 -2.98
C ALA A 56 8.96 -15.33 -1.66
N VAL A 57 7.87 -14.56 -1.73
CA VAL A 57 7.18 -13.98 -0.57
C VAL A 57 5.72 -14.43 -0.63
N ILE A 58 5.22 -14.95 0.49
CA ILE A 58 3.82 -15.36 0.64
C ILE A 58 3.18 -14.43 1.67
N VAL A 59 2.12 -13.74 1.25
CA VAL A 59 1.29 -12.91 2.14
C VAL A 59 -0.01 -13.66 2.39
N LEU A 60 -0.31 -13.91 3.68
CA LEU A 60 -1.58 -14.48 4.12
C LEU A 60 -2.47 -13.35 4.62
N ALA A 61 -3.65 -13.20 4.03
CA ALA A 61 -4.62 -12.19 4.43
C ALA A 61 -6.05 -12.74 4.41
N ASN A 62 -6.92 -12.16 5.23
CA ASN A 62 -8.33 -12.46 5.26
C ASN A 62 -9.18 -11.19 5.29
N ASP A 63 -10.26 -11.21 4.52
CA ASP A 63 -11.16 -10.08 4.32
C ASP A 63 -12.34 -10.09 5.31
N ASP A 64 -12.99 -8.94 5.42
CA ASP A 64 -14.22 -8.73 6.19
C ASP A 64 -14.13 -8.96 7.70
N HIS A 65 -12.95 -8.77 8.27
CA HIS A 65 -12.76 -8.91 9.71
C HIS A 65 -13.60 -7.86 10.46
N LYS A 66 -14.38 -8.32 11.46
CA LYS A 66 -15.17 -7.45 12.35
C LYS A 66 -15.59 -7.98 13.72
N ASP A 67 -15.56 -9.30 13.91
CA ASP A 67 -15.94 -9.96 15.16
C ASP A 67 -14.73 -10.76 15.67
N PRO A 68 -13.94 -10.21 16.61
CA PRO A 68 -12.71 -10.87 17.04
C PRO A 68 -12.93 -12.30 17.55
N ALA A 69 -14.02 -12.56 18.28
CA ALA A 69 -14.30 -13.88 18.85
C ALA A 69 -14.63 -14.91 17.75
N HIS A 70 -15.43 -14.53 16.76
CA HIS A 70 -15.74 -15.39 15.63
C HIS A 70 -14.48 -15.76 14.84
N HIS A 71 -13.69 -14.75 14.47
CA HIS A 71 -12.48 -14.95 13.66
C HIS A 71 -11.41 -15.70 14.44
N GLU A 72 -11.27 -15.43 15.74
CA GLU A 72 -10.34 -16.15 16.62
C GLU A 72 -10.61 -17.65 16.63
N LYS A 73 -11.88 -18.05 16.75
CA LYS A 73 -12.25 -19.47 16.71
C LYS A 73 -11.85 -20.16 15.41
N TYR A 74 -12.00 -19.47 14.28
CA TYR A 74 -11.61 -19.98 12.97
C TYR A 74 -10.09 -20.00 12.79
N PHE A 75 -9.40 -18.92 13.17
CA PHE A 75 -7.99 -18.71 12.90
C PHE A 75 -7.06 -19.40 13.88
N ARG A 76 -7.45 -19.63 15.15
CA ARG A 76 -6.56 -20.19 16.17
C ARG A 76 -5.71 -21.40 15.70
N PRO A 77 -6.27 -22.44 15.05
CA PRO A 77 -5.45 -23.55 14.54
C PRO A 77 -4.45 -23.10 13.44
N ILE A 78 -4.83 -22.16 12.58
CA ILE A 78 -3.96 -21.60 11.52
C ILE A 78 -2.82 -20.78 12.16
N LEU A 79 -3.13 -19.88 13.09
CA LEU A 79 -2.14 -19.05 13.77
C LEU A 79 -1.14 -19.90 14.56
N GLN A 80 -1.62 -20.96 15.23
CA GLN A 80 -0.73 -21.92 15.91
C GLN A 80 0.19 -22.64 14.93
N ARG A 81 -0.32 -23.06 13.77
CA ARG A 81 0.50 -23.70 12.75
C ARG A 81 1.57 -22.76 12.18
N LEU A 82 1.21 -21.51 11.92
CA LEU A 82 2.15 -20.49 11.43
C LEU A 82 3.27 -20.23 12.44
N LYS A 83 2.94 -20.11 13.74
CA LYS A 83 3.97 -19.95 14.79
C LYS A 83 4.96 -21.11 14.84
N GLN A 84 4.53 -22.32 14.55
CA GLN A 84 5.44 -23.48 14.48
C GLN A 84 6.38 -23.42 13.27
N ILE A 85 5.96 -22.76 12.19
CA ILE A 85 6.73 -22.65 10.94
C ILE A 85 7.70 -21.47 11.00
N ASP A 86 7.23 -20.30 11.43
CA ASP A 86 7.92 -19.01 11.30
C ASP A 86 8.19 -18.32 12.65
N GLY A 87 7.78 -18.93 13.77
CA GLY A 87 7.84 -18.30 15.10
C GLY A 87 6.79 -17.20 15.33
N ARG A 88 6.10 -16.76 14.28
CA ARG A 88 5.03 -15.75 14.30
C ARG A 88 3.74 -16.26 13.66
N ALA A 89 2.64 -15.61 13.96
CA ALA A 89 1.34 -15.85 13.36
C ALA A 89 1.06 -14.83 12.23
N GLY A 90 1.96 -14.75 11.25
CA GLY A 90 1.91 -13.75 10.18
C GLY A 90 0.66 -13.86 9.29
N VAL A 91 -0.40 -13.14 9.65
CA VAL A 91 -1.64 -12.98 8.89
C VAL A 91 -2.11 -11.54 8.98
N SER A 92 -2.55 -10.96 7.87
CA SER A 92 -3.18 -9.64 7.82
C SER A 92 -4.70 -9.75 7.83
N LEU A 93 -5.35 -9.20 8.84
CA LEU A 93 -6.81 -9.15 8.95
C LEU A 93 -7.31 -7.83 8.36
N MET A 94 -7.86 -7.89 7.15
CA MET A 94 -8.46 -6.75 6.45
C MET A 94 -9.81 -6.46 7.11
N THR A 95 -9.81 -5.46 7.97
CA THR A 95 -10.85 -5.14 8.94
C THR A 95 -11.76 -4.04 8.41
N THR A 96 -13.06 -4.27 8.50
CA THR A 96 -14.09 -3.30 8.11
C THR A 96 -14.43 -2.39 9.29
N THR A 97 -14.78 -3.00 10.41
CA THR A 97 -15.08 -2.36 11.70
C THR A 97 -14.68 -3.29 12.84
N VAL A 98 -14.40 -2.79 14.04
CA VAL A 98 -14.11 -3.65 15.20
C VAL A 98 -14.26 -2.84 16.50
N ASP A 99 -14.55 -3.51 17.63
CA ASP A 99 -14.31 -2.89 18.94
C ASP A 99 -12.80 -2.75 19.15
N THR A 100 -12.30 -1.52 19.07
CA THR A 100 -10.86 -1.21 19.15
C THR A 100 -10.27 -1.47 20.53
N THR A 101 -11.11 -1.73 21.53
CA THR A 101 -10.72 -2.06 22.90
C THR A 101 -10.77 -3.55 23.20
N ASP A 102 -11.18 -4.38 22.23
CA ASP A 102 -11.23 -5.83 22.42
C ASP A 102 -9.82 -6.37 22.75
N PRO A 103 -9.65 -7.09 23.88
CA PRO A 103 -8.36 -7.59 24.32
C PRO A 103 -7.74 -8.60 23.34
N GLN A 104 -8.54 -9.26 22.51
CA GLN A 104 -8.07 -10.20 21.48
C GLN A 104 -7.17 -9.51 20.46
N LEU A 105 -7.42 -8.23 20.13
CA LEU A 105 -6.59 -7.46 19.21
C LEU A 105 -5.14 -7.36 19.71
N GLN A 106 -4.97 -7.11 21.02
CA GLN A 106 -3.64 -7.04 21.62
C GLN A 106 -2.94 -8.40 21.63
N THR A 107 -3.70 -9.48 21.81
CA THR A 107 -3.16 -10.85 21.70
C THR A 107 -2.66 -11.11 20.28
N TRP A 108 -3.46 -10.83 19.27
CA TRP A 108 -3.07 -10.97 17.87
C TRP A 108 -1.85 -10.15 17.47
N LEU A 109 -1.81 -8.87 17.86
CA LEU A 109 -0.66 -7.99 17.58
C LEU A 109 0.64 -8.53 18.18
N ARG A 110 0.61 -9.03 19.43
CA ARG A 110 1.79 -9.67 20.06
C ARG A 110 2.22 -10.95 19.36
N GLU A 111 1.28 -11.65 18.73
CA GLU A 111 1.53 -12.90 18.02
C GLU A 111 2.04 -12.70 16.59
N GLY A 112 2.04 -11.45 16.08
CA GLY A 112 2.49 -11.11 14.73
C GLY A 112 1.38 -11.06 13.68
N VAL A 113 0.11 -11.05 14.10
CA VAL A 113 -1.03 -10.76 13.22
C VAL A 113 -1.13 -9.24 13.06
N THR A 114 -1.44 -8.77 11.86
CA THR A 114 -1.69 -7.35 11.58
C THR A 114 -3.17 -7.07 11.34
N ILE A 115 -3.58 -5.83 11.60
CA ILE A 115 -4.97 -5.37 11.47
C ILE A 115 -4.94 -4.23 10.44
N GLU A 116 -5.52 -4.46 9.27
CA GLU A 116 -5.39 -3.62 8.09
C GLU A 116 -6.75 -3.08 7.63
N ALA A 117 -6.80 -2.00 6.86
CA ALA A 117 -8.06 -1.34 6.52
C ALA A 117 -8.77 -2.00 5.32
N HIS A 118 -10.11 -2.10 5.40
CA HIS A 118 -10.96 -2.67 4.34
C HIS A 118 -12.23 -1.88 4.02
N THR A 119 -12.28 -0.58 4.37
CA THR A 119 -13.48 0.28 4.41
C THR A 119 -14.54 -0.18 5.41
N THR A 120 -15.33 0.75 5.96
CA THR A 120 -16.30 0.41 7.02
C THR A 120 -17.50 -0.37 6.51
N ASP A 121 -18.03 -0.01 5.34
CA ASP A 121 -19.29 -0.57 4.83
C ASP A 121 -19.09 -1.70 3.82
N HIS A 122 -17.84 -2.01 3.44
CA HIS A 122 -17.50 -2.92 2.34
C HIS A 122 -18.38 -2.65 1.07
N PRO A 123 -18.39 -1.42 0.53
CA PRO A 123 -19.20 -1.10 -0.65
C PRO A 123 -18.64 -1.78 -1.90
N CYS A 124 -19.53 -2.31 -2.73
CA CYS A 124 -19.17 -3.01 -3.95
C CYS A 124 -20.04 -2.49 -5.12
N PRO A 125 -19.51 -1.67 -6.06
CA PRO A 125 -18.20 -1.01 -6.06
C PRO A 125 -18.07 0.16 -5.06
N CYS A 126 -16.83 0.57 -4.74
CA CYS A 126 -16.58 1.63 -3.76
C CYS A 126 -16.98 3.03 -4.26
N LEU A 127 -16.57 3.44 -5.46
CA LEU A 127 -16.88 4.77 -6.01
C LEU A 127 -18.18 4.82 -6.82
N GLN A 128 -19.13 3.92 -6.54
CA GLN A 128 -20.34 3.77 -7.34
C GLN A 128 -21.33 4.94 -7.22
N GLY A 129 -22.19 5.08 -8.24
CA GLY A 129 -23.36 5.96 -8.20
C GLY A 129 -23.06 7.46 -8.12
N GLY A 130 -21.83 7.89 -8.43
CA GLY A 130 -21.42 9.30 -8.31
C GLY A 130 -21.32 9.81 -6.88
N GLN A 131 -21.43 8.93 -5.87
CA GLN A 131 -21.45 9.30 -4.46
C GLN A 131 -20.05 9.33 -3.86
N PHE A 132 -19.17 10.17 -4.41
CA PHE A 132 -17.77 10.21 -3.97
C PHE A 132 -17.61 10.56 -2.48
N ALA A 133 -18.46 11.45 -1.95
CA ALA A 133 -18.45 11.77 -0.51
C ALA A 133 -18.72 10.55 0.37
N LYS A 134 -19.58 9.62 -0.08
CA LYS A 134 -19.86 8.36 0.64
C LYS A 134 -18.66 7.42 0.59
N ALA A 135 -18.03 7.29 -0.58
CA ALA A 135 -16.82 6.48 -0.75
C ALA A 135 -15.64 7.02 0.06
N ARG A 136 -15.50 8.35 0.14
CA ARG A 136 -14.55 9.02 1.04
C ARG A 136 -14.85 8.66 2.49
N ALA A 137 -16.09 8.89 2.94
CA ALA A 137 -16.47 8.66 4.33
C ALA A 137 -16.20 7.23 4.78
N THR A 138 -16.59 6.22 3.99
CA THR A 138 -16.40 4.81 4.35
C THR A 138 -14.93 4.35 4.32
N PHE A 139 -14.09 4.94 3.46
CA PHE A 139 -12.64 4.73 3.48
C PHE A 139 -12.00 5.38 4.71
N GLU A 140 -12.21 6.68 4.89
CA GLU A 140 -11.58 7.47 5.96
C GLU A 140 -12.01 6.99 7.35
N SER A 141 -13.28 6.60 7.53
CA SER A 141 -13.79 6.11 8.81
C SER A 141 -13.10 4.81 9.24
N CYS A 142 -12.79 3.93 8.29
CA CYS A 142 -12.06 2.69 8.56
C CYS A 142 -10.61 2.98 8.96
N VAL A 143 -9.91 3.83 8.19
CA VAL A 143 -8.54 4.25 8.50
C VAL A 143 -8.47 4.91 9.88
N ASP A 144 -9.35 5.88 10.15
CA ASP A 144 -9.42 6.59 11.41
C ASP A 144 -9.74 5.68 12.60
N LEU A 145 -10.61 4.67 12.40
CA LEU A 145 -10.94 3.67 13.40
C LEU A 145 -9.71 2.82 13.74
N LEU A 146 -9.00 2.28 12.74
CA LEU A 146 -7.85 1.42 13.00
C LEU A 146 -6.69 2.17 13.67
N ALA A 147 -6.56 3.47 13.39
CA ALA A 147 -5.60 4.34 14.07
C ALA A 147 -5.87 4.51 15.59
N THR A 148 -7.06 4.11 16.08
CA THR A 148 -7.36 4.16 17.53
C THR A 148 -6.98 2.87 18.27
N ILE A 149 -6.67 1.79 17.55
CA ILE A 149 -6.29 0.51 18.16
C ILE A 149 -4.89 0.66 18.77
N ALA A 150 -4.77 0.47 20.08
CA ALA A 150 -3.49 0.56 20.77
C ALA A 150 -2.48 -0.42 20.16
N ASN A 151 -1.24 0.02 19.96
CA ASN A 151 -0.13 -0.77 19.40
C ASN A 151 -0.32 -1.30 17.97
N ALA A 152 -1.46 -1.05 17.31
CA ALA A 152 -1.63 -1.38 15.92
C ALA A 152 -0.76 -0.44 15.06
N ARG A 153 -0.27 -0.97 13.95
CA ARG A 153 0.42 -0.20 12.90
C ARG A 153 -0.12 -0.65 11.53
N PRO A 154 -1.34 -0.23 11.17
CA PRO A 154 -1.88 -0.53 9.84
C PRO A 154 -0.93 0.03 8.77
N THR A 155 -0.61 -0.79 7.78
CA THR A 155 0.30 -0.42 6.67
C THR A 155 -0.27 -0.80 5.31
N ALA A 156 -1.32 -1.62 5.30
CA ALA A 156 -2.01 -2.07 4.11
C ALA A 156 -3.47 -1.63 4.14
N PHE A 157 -4.01 -1.52 2.94
CA PHE A 157 -5.43 -1.41 2.73
C PHE A 157 -5.81 -2.32 1.56
N ARG A 158 -6.96 -2.95 1.69
CA ARG A 158 -7.54 -3.75 0.62
C ARG A 158 -8.85 -3.13 0.19
N MET A 159 -9.01 -2.98 -1.12
CA MET A 159 -10.25 -2.47 -1.70
C MET A 159 -11.35 -3.56 -1.65
N PRO A 160 -12.54 -3.26 -1.12
CA PRO A 160 -13.71 -4.13 -1.26
C PRO A 160 -13.97 -4.50 -2.71
N CYS A 161 -14.21 -5.78 -2.97
CA CYS A 161 -14.43 -6.30 -4.32
C CYS A 161 -13.42 -5.72 -5.32
N CYS A 162 -12.11 -5.96 -5.13
CA CYS A 162 -11.01 -5.36 -5.90
C CYS A 162 -11.26 -5.28 -7.42
N ASP A 163 -11.99 -6.22 -8.00
CA ASP A 163 -12.23 -6.29 -9.45
C ASP A 163 -13.52 -5.59 -9.92
N SER A 164 -14.25 -4.97 -9.00
CA SER A 164 -15.50 -4.26 -9.32
C SER A 164 -15.21 -2.94 -10.02
N MET A 165 -15.95 -2.68 -11.10
CA MET A 165 -15.81 -1.45 -11.89
C MET A 165 -15.94 -0.22 -10.99
N ASN A 166 -14.95 0.67 -11.05
CA ASN A 166 -14.88 1.90 -10.25
C ASN A 166 -14.62 1.68 -8.75
N SER A 167 -14.01 0.57 -8.34
CA SER A 167 -13.42 0.42 -6.99
C SER A 167 -11.98 0.95 -6.96
N VAL A 168 -11.03 0.28 -7.62
CA VAL A 168 -9.61 0.70 -7.73
C VAL A 168 -9.38 1.59 -8.96
N SER A 169 -10.04 2.74 -9.00
CA SER A 169 -9.81 3.72 -10.08
C SER A 169 -8.64 4.67 -9.75
N PRO A 170 -8.04 5.35 -10.76
CA PRO A 170 -7.03 6.39 -10.52
C PRO A 170 -7.50 7.46 -9.53
N ARG A 171 -8.81 7.77 -9.55
CA ARG A 171 -9.43 8.72 -8.63
C ARG A 171 -9.29 8.31 -7.16
N PHE A 172 -9.46 7.02 -6.85
CA PHE A 172 -9.27 6.51 -5.49
C PHE A 172 -7.85 6.80 -4.99
N PHE A 173 -6.84 6.50 -5.82
CA PHE A 173 -5.44 6.71 -5.45
C PHE A 173 -5.07 8.19 -5.29
N VAL A 174 -5.54 9.04 -6.21
CA VAL A 174 -5.21 10.47 -6.22
C VAL A 174 -5.94 11.26 -5.13
N GLU A 175 -7.22 10.96 -4.88
CA GLU A 175 -8.07 11.77 -3.99
C GLU A 175 -8.28 11.19 -2.59
N LEU A 176 -8.02 9.88 -2.38
CA LEU A 176 -8.23 9.18 -1.10
C LEU A 176 -6.96 8.51 -0.58
N PHE A 177 -6.48 7.45 -1.23
CA PHE A 177 -5.44 6.56 -0.68
C PHE A 177 -4.13 7.27 -0.36
N ASN A 178 -3.68 8.20 -1.22
CA ASN A 178 -2.43 8.95 -1.02
C ASN A 178 -2.63 10.24 -0.19
N LYS A 179 -3.69 10.34 0.60
CA LYS A 179 -3.99 11.44 1.51
C LYS A 179 -3.94 10.96 2.96
N ARG A 180 -3.82 11.90 3.89
CA ARG A 180 -3.97 11.64 5.33
C ARG A 180 -5.40 11.91 5.76
N THR A 181 -5.90 11.09 6.67
CA THR A 181 -7.15 11.35 7.37
C THR A 181 -6.88 12.12 8.67
N PRO A 182 -7.91 12.60 9.40
CA PRO A 182 -7.71 13.28 10.68
C PRO A 182 -6.93 12.48 11.73
N ARG A 183 -7.02 11.13 11.71
CA ARG A 183 -6.33 10.26 12.67
C ARG A 183 -5.22 9.39 12.06
N GLY A 184 -5.06 9.36 10.73
CA GLY A 184 -4.02 8.60 10.03
C GLY A 184 -3.75 9.09 8.61
#